data_AF-A0A512JF63-F1
#
_entry.id   AF-A0A512JF63-F1
#
_cell.length_a   1.000
_cell.length_b   1.000
_cell.length_c   1.000
_cell.angle_alpha   90.00
_cell.angle_beta   90.00
_cell.angle_gamma   90.00
#
_symmetry.space_group_name_H-M   'P 1'
#
loop_
_entity.id
_entity.type
_entity.pdbx_description
1 polymer ?
#
loop_
_entity_poly.entity_id
_entity_poly.type
_entity_poly.pdbx_seq_one_letter_code
_entity_poly.pdbx_strand_id
1 'polypeptide(L)'
;MLSWAFRHELTKRRDDDRGPRLGFSPVSPMFRHADLGVRVENFSREPGMPAAMGEPHPDALIVEAAVLELARFAEHRFEGDLGLLTNLPPGQNEHAAIGRAMSQLAATVQIQARLSARPTFVNSPLPAAVVGKTGKPIICMLRTEMRADAAGILRPHLVEERCGAVGANRYPNGAYCCIDWDNPQTILLERATYAAWWAALDLLAHELKGKLETIAVLPPAAAQRPWAGNVDGSKPRRILERLASPPPVVHEGSAQRARRAPAKRGAPVSTRRSVPPPAVELETA
;
A
#
# COMPACT_ATOMS: atom_id res chain seq x y z
N MET A 1 0.47 16.95 -14.42
CA MET A 1 -0.81 17.63 -14.70
C MET A 1 -1.81 17.45 -13.55
N LEU A 2 -2.34 16.25 -13.29
CA LEU A 2 -3.39 16.06 -12.26
C LEU A 2 -3.02 16.61 -10.88
N SER A 3 -1.81 16.31 -10.40
CA SER A 3 -1.34 16.86 -9.12
C SER A 3 -1.27 18.38 -9.10
N TRP A 4 -0.99 19.03 -10.23
CA TRP A 4 -0.99 20.49 -10.31
C TRP A 4 -2.42 21.02 -10.21
N ALA A 5 -3.34 20.46 -11.00
CA ALA A 5 -4.74 20.85 -10.99
C ALA A 5 -5.35 20.69 -9.58
N PHE A 6 -5.21 19.52 -8.95
CA PHE A 6 -5.87 19.23 -7.68
C PHE A 6 -5.20 19.81 -6.44
N ARG A 7 -3.87 20.02 -6.42
CA ARG A 7 -3.17 20.56 -5.25
C ARG A 7 -3.01 22.08 -5.31
N HIS A 8 -2.76 22.63 -6.50
CA HIS A 8 -2.37 24.04 -6.65
C HIS A 8 -3.50 24.91 -7.18
N GLU A 9 -4.28 24.44 -8.15
CA GLU A 9 -5.29 25.28 -8.81
C GLU A 9 -6.68 25.15 -8.18
N LEU A 10 -7.20 23.93 -8.02
CA LEU A 10 -8.56 23.70 -7.52
C LEU A 10 -8.71 24.03 -6.03
N THR A 11 -7.61 24.19 -5.30
CA THR A 11 -7.63 24.70 -3.93
C THR A 11 -7.95 26.20 -3.87
N LYS A 12 -7.74 26.95 -4.97
CA LYS A 12 -8.06 28.37 -5.10
C LYS A 12 -9.57 28.65 -5.17
N ARG A 13 -10.36 27.66 -5.59
CA ARG A 13 -11.82 27.79 -5.76
C ARG A 13 -12.49 28.08 -4.42
N ARG A 14 -13.37 29.08 -4.37
CA ARG A 14 -14.18 29.36 -3.19
C ARG A 14 -15.21 28.25 -3.00
N ASP A 15 -15.49 27.90 -1.74
CA ASP A 15 -16.46 26.84 -1.43
C ASP A 15 -17.88 27.22 -1.91
N ASP A 16 -18.18 28.52 -2.04
CA ASP A 16 -19.47 29.04 -2.50
C ASP A 16 -19.79 28.67 -3.96
N ASP A 17 -18.78 28.43 -4.80
CA ASP A 17 -18.95 28.07 -6.22
C ASP A 17 -19.14 26.57 -6.45
N ARG A 18 -18.96 25.75 -5.41
CA ARG A 18 -19.31 24.32 -5.49
C ARG A 18 -20.80 24.24 -5.19
N GLY A 19 -21.61 24.21 -6.26
CA GLY A 19 -23.05 23.96 -6.20
C GLY A 19 -23.41 22.79 -5.27
N PRO A 20 -24.70 22.64 -4.90
CA PRO A 20 -25.14 21.84 -3.76
C PRO A 20 -24.44 20.48 -3.72
N ARG A 21 -23.45 20.35 -2.83
CA ARG A 21 -22.70 19.10 -2.69
C ARG A 21 -23.68 18.03 -2.24
N LEU A 22 -23.63 16.87 -2.90
CA LEU A 22 -24.29 15.65 -2.43
C LEU A 22 -23.71 15.26 -1.06
N GLY A 23 -24.35 15.72 0.01
CA GLY A 23 -24.71 14.90 1.17
C GLY A 23 -23.62 14.39 2.11
N PHE A 24 -22.38 14.86 2.09
CA PHE A 24 -21.55 14.72 3.29
C PHE A 24 -21.91 15.86 4.24
N SER A 25 -22.74 15.54 5.25
CA SER A 25 -23.07 16.45 6.34
C SER A 25 -21.77 17.11 6.78
N PRO A 26 -21.64 18.45 6.70
CA PRO A 26 -20.51 19.10 7.34
C PRO A 26 -20.59 18.68 8.79
N VAL A 27 -19.61 17.89 9.24
CA VAL A 27 -19.36 17.72 10.67
C VAL A 27 -19.33 19.15 11.19
N SER A 28 -20.36 19.51 11.97
CA SER A 28 -20.63 20.92 12.24
C SER A 28 -19.35 21.53 12.84
N PRO A 29 -19.07 22.82 12.60
CA PRO A 29 -17.90 23.46 13.20
C PRO A 29 -17.82 23.25 14.72
N MET A 30 -18.96 23.04 15.40
CA MET A 30 -19.00 22.67 16.82
C MET A 30 -18.40 21.29 17.13
N PHE A 31 -18.54 20.28 16.28
CA PHE A 31 -17.95 18.96 16.51
C PHE A 31 -16.42 18.93 16.39
N ARG A 32 -15.81 19.92 15.72
CA ARG A 32 -14.34 20.10 15.77
C ARG A 32 -13.84 20.66 17.10
N HIS A 33 -14.70 21.25 17.93
CA HIS A 33 -14.33 21.74 19.24
C HIS A 33 -14.45 20.69 20.35
N ALA A 34 -15.28 19.66 20.17
CA ALA A 34 -15.57 18.72 21.24
C ALA A 34 -14.52 17.60 21.42
N ASP A 35 -13.77 17.23 20.39
CA ASP A 35 -13.00 15.96 20.41
C ASP A 35 -11.53 16.07 20.84
N LEU A 36 -10.97 17.28 20.93
CA LEU A 36 -9.54 17.47 21.25
C LEU A 36 -9.26 18.31 22.50
N GLY A 37 -10.23 18.95 23.14
CA GLY A 37 -10.05 19.68 24.41
C GLY A 37 -9.04 20.84 24.39
N VAL A 38 -8.32 21.03 23.28
CA VAL A 38 -7.36 22.11 23.05
C VAL A 38 -7.93 22.97 21.93
N ARG A 39 -7.95 24.28 22.15
CA ARG A 39 -8.26 25.28 21.12
C ARG A 39 -7.25 25.06 19.99
N VAL A 40 -7.67 24.40 18.91
CA VAL A 40 -6.89 24.39 17.67
C VAL A 40 -6.89 25.84 17.19
N GLU A 41 -5.86 26.57 17.59
CA GLU A 41 -5.58 27.88 17.06
C GLU A 41 -5.36 27.71 15.57
N ASN A 42 -6.40 28.03 14.79
CA ASN A 42 -6.32 28.28 13.37
C ASN A 42 -5.56 29.62 13.15
N PHE A 43 -4.36 29.76 13.72
CA PHE A 43 -3.49 30.95 13.66
C PHE A 43 -2.88 31.17 12.27
N SER A 44 -3.47 30.56 11.24
CA SER A 44 -3.17 30.77 9.82
C SER A 44 -4.45 31.08 9.03
N ARG A 45 -5.52 31.52 9.71
CA ARG A 45 -6.76 32.01 9.10
C ARG A 45 -6.95 33.53 9.24
N GLU A 46 -5.92 34.32 8.94
CA GLU A 46 -6.15 35.41 7.97
C GLU A 46 -6.78 34.79 6.70
N PRO A 47 -7.43 35.47 5.74
CA PRO A 47 -7.88 34.84 4.49
C PRO A 47 -6.67 34.25 3.72
N GLY A 48 -6.23 33.08 4.16
CA GLY A 48 -4.87 32.60 4.02
C GLY A 48 -4.84 31.64 2.86
N MET A 49 -4.23 32.09 1.77
CA MET A 49 -3.76 31.31 0.62
C MET A 49 -4.59 30.04 0.33
N PRO A 50 -5.85 30.20 -0.08
CA PRO A 50 -6.09 30.15 -1.53
C PRO A 50 -6.81 31.37 -2.12
N ALA A 51 -7.60 32.11 -1.32
CA ALA A 51 -8.42 33.21 -1.83
C ALA A 51 -7.60 34.39 -2.37
N ALA A 52 -6.38 34.58 -1.88
CA ALA A 52 -5.43 35.57 -2.38
C ALA A 52 -4.69 35.13 -3.66
N MET A 53 -4.79 33.85 -4.06
CA MET A 53 -4.11 33.32 -5.25
C MET A 53 -4.90 33.46 -6.55
N GLY A 54 -6.02 34.20 -6.52
CA GLY A 54 -6.87 34.47 -7.68
C GLY A 54 -7.80 33.30 -8.04
N GLU A 55 -8.43 33.40 -9.21
CA GLU A 55 -9.30 32.36 -9.74
C GLU A 55 -8.49 31.14 -10.20
N PRO A 56 -9.03 29.91 -10.08
CA PRO A 56 -8.40 28.71 -10.63
C PRO A 56 -8.15 28.85 -12.14
N HIS A 57 -7.01 28.34 -12.61
CA HIS A 57 -6.72 28.32 -14.05
C HIS A 57 -7.81 27.54 -14.84
N PRO A 58 -8.24 28.01 -16.03
CA PRO A 58 -9.29 27.35 -16.83
C PRO A 58 -8.99 25.88 -17.13
N ASP A 59 -7.76 25.55 -17.57
CA ASP A 59 -7.32 24.16 -17.75
C ASP A 59 -7.55 23.25 -16.53
N ALA A 60 -7.40 23.78 -15.30
CA ALA A 60 -7.64 22.97 -14.10
C ALA A 60 -9.11 22.62 -13.90
N LEU A 61 -10.03 23.51 -14.30
CA LEU A 61 -11.47 23.27 -14.29
C LEU A 61 -11.86 22.23 -15.35
N ILE A 62 -11.25 22.29 -16.54
CA ILE A 62 -11.44 21.28 -17.60
C ILE A 62 -10.96 19.91 -17.11
N VAL A 63 -9.80 19.86 -16.44
CA VAL A 63 -9.27 18.64 -15.84
C VAL A 63 -10.21 18.10 -14.74
N GLU A 64 -10.75 18.95 -13.87
CA GLU A 64 -11.72 18.54 -12.85
C GLU A 64 -12.97 17.90 -13.48
N ALA A 65 -13.53 18.56 -14.50
CA ALA A 65 -14.71 18.07 -15.22
C ALA A 65 -14.44 16.70 -15.86
N ALA A 66 -13.33 16.53 -16.58
CA ALA A 66 -12.98 15.26 -17.19
C ALA A 66 -12.79 14.14 -16.15
N VAL A 67 -12.21 14.44 -14.98
CA VAL A 67 -12.06 13.46 -13.90
C VAL A 67 -13.41 13.08 -13.28
N LEU A 68 -14.37 14.01 -13.20
CA LEU A 68 -15.74 13.71 -12.76
C LEU A 68 -16.50 12.87 -13.78
N GLU A 69 -16.29 13.10 -15.08
CA GLU A 69 -16.89 12.29 -16.14
C GLU A 69 -16.47 10.82 -16.10
N LEU A 70 -15.34 10.48 -15.46
CA LEU A 70 -14.93 9.09 -15.24
C LEU A 70 -15.99 8.25 -14.50
N ALA A 71 -16.88 8.89 -13.73
CA ALA A 71 -17.99 8.22 -13.07
C ALA A 71 -18.92 7.46 -14.04
N ARG A 72 -18.99 7.87 -15.32
CA ARG A 72 -19.77 7.17 -16.35
C ARG A 72 -19.27 5.75 -16.63
N PHE A 73 -18.02 5.44 -16.28
CA PHE A 73 -17.43 4.12 -16.46
C PHE A 73 -17.58 3.22 -15.22
N ALA A 74 -18.27 3.66 -14.17
CA ALA A 74 -18.44 2.89 -12.94
C ALA A 74 -19.08 1.50 -13.18
N GLU A 75 -19.98 1.41 -14.16
CA GLU A 75 -20.66 0.18 -14.54
C GLU A 75 -20.02 -0.55 -15.72
N HIS A 76 -18.91 -0.03 -16.26
CA HIS A 76 -18.22 -0.67 -17.37
C HIS A 76 -17.70 -2.05 -16.96
N ARG A 77 -17.74 -3.00 -17.90
CA ARG A 77 -17.27 -4.38 -17.71
C ARG A 77 -16.26 -4.68 -18.80
N PHE A 78 -15.13 -5.24 -18.38
CA PHE A 78 -14.08 -5.67 -19.29
C PHE A 78 -14.32 -7.13 -19.67
N GLU A 79 -14.14 -7.43 -20.96
CA GLU A 79 -14.18 -8.78 -21.50
C GLU A 79 -12.76 -9.36 -21.59
N GLY A 80 -12.66 -10.68 -21.46
CA GLY A 80 -11.39 -11.41 -21.58
C GLY A 80 -10.51 -11.38 -20.32
N ASP A 81 -9.30 -11.91 -20.48
CA ASP A 81 -8.29 -12.00 -19.41
C ASP A 81 -7.67 -10.63 -19.12
N LEU A 82 -7.75 -10.19 -17.86
CA LEU A 82 -7.24 -8.90 -17.43
C LEU A 82 -5.76 -8.99 -17.00
N GLY A 83 -5.22 -10.20 -16.84
CA GLY A 83 -3.86 -10.45 -16.39
C GLY A 83 -3.62 -9.94 -14.97
N LEU A 84 -4.65 -9.94 -14.11
CA LEU A 84 -4.54 -9.51 -12.71
C LEU A 84 -4.02 -10.65 -11.83
N LEU A 85 -4.16 -11.91 -12.25
CA LEU A 85 -3.78 -13.11 -11.50
C LEU A 85 -2.33 -13.57 -11.67
N THR A 86 -1.46 -12.78 -12.31
CA THR A 86 -0.03 -13.16 -12.43
C THR A 86 0.57 -13.43 -11.04
N ASN A 87 1.02 -14.66 -10.77
CA ASN A 87 1.54 -15.09 -9.46
C ASN A 87 0.51 -15.12 -8.30
N LEU A 88 -0.79 -15.16 -8.59
CA LEU A 88 -1.85 -15.41 -7.60
C LEU A 88 -2.46 -16.81 -7.79
N PRO A 89 -3.03 -17.41 -6.74
CA PRO A 89 -3.75 -18.68 -6.85
C PRO A 89 -4.89 -18.58 -7.89
N PRO A 90 -5.17 -19.65 -8.65
CA PRO A 90 -6.29 -19.68 -9.58
C PRO A 90 -7.64 -19.62 -8.85
N GLY A 91 -8.71 -19.31 -9.59
CA GLY A 91 -10.09 -19.31 -9.07
C GLY A 91 -10.54 -18.02 -8.39
N GLN A 92 -9.69 -17.00 -8.32
CA GLN A 92 -10.10 -15.67 -7.89
C GLN A 92 -10.88 -14.94 -8.99
N ASN A 93 -11.83 -14.08 -8.62
CA ASN A 93 -12.71 -13.40 -9.56
C ASN A 93 -12.14 -12.02 -9.97
N GLU A 94 -11.35 -11.99 -11.05
CA GLU A 94 -10.76 -10.75 -11.60
C GLU A 94 -11.82 -9.70 -11.96
N HIS A 95 -12.91 -10.13 -12.60
CA HIS A 95 -13.97 -9.23 -13.08
C HIS A 95 -14.71 -8.54 -11.93
N ALA A 96 -14.95 -9.25 -10.82
CA ALA A 96 -15.54 -8.66 -9.62
C ALA A 96 -14.59 -7.62 -8.98
N ALA A 97 -13.30 -7.93 -8.93
CA ALA A 97 -12.29 -7.01 -8.38
C ALA A 97 -12.17 -5.73 -9.21
N ILE A 98 -12.08 -5.83 -10.55
CA ILE A 98 -12.03 -4.66 -11.44
C ILE A 98 -13.34 -3.89 -11.42
N GLY A 99 -14.50 -4.56 -11.36
CA GLY A 99 -15.80 -3.90 -11.25
C GLY A 99 -15.89 -3.02 -10.00
N ARG A 100 -15.39 -3.52 -8.85
CA ARG A 100 -15.29 -2.73 -7.63
C ARG A 100 -14.35 -1.54 -7.79
N ALA A 101 -13.17 -1.75 -8.38
CA ALA A 101 -12.22 -0.66 -8.63
C ALA A 101 -12.79 0.44 -9.55
N MET A 102 -13.50 0.05 -10.61
CA MET A 102 -14.17 0.98 -11.53
C MET A 102 -15.26 1.81 -10.86
N SER A 103 -16.03 1.22 -9.93
CA SER A 103 -17.04 1.97 -9.17
C SER A 103 -16.45 3.11 -8.33
N GLN A 104 -15.16 3.05 -8.01
CA GLN A 104 -14.43 4.04 -7.22
C GLN A 104 -13.45 4.87 -8.06
N LEU A 105 -13.51 4.78 -9.39
CA LEU A 105 -12.48 5.28 -10.30
C LEU A 105 -12.19 6.77 -10.13
N ALA A 106 -13.22 7.62 -10.22
CA ALA A 106 -13.07 9.07 -10.10
C ALA A 106 -12.50 9.47 -8.73
N ALA A 107 -12.99 8.87 -7.65
CA ALA A 107 -12.50 9.11 -6.30
C ALA A 107 -11.03 8.71 -6.15
N THR A 108 -10.65 7.53 -6.64
CA THR A 108 -9.27 7.04 -6.63
C THR A 108 -8.34 8.00 -7.37
N VAL A 109 -8.71 8.45 -8.58
CA VAL A 109 -7.90 9.41 -9.36
C VAL A 109 -7.73 10.73 -8.62
N GLN A 110 -8.80 11.28 -8.03
CA GLN A 110 -8.74 12.53 -7.25
C GLN A 110 -7.85 12.41 -6.02
N ILE A 111 -8.00 11.34 -5.24
CA ILE A 111 -7.18 11.09 -4.03
C ILE A 111 -5.71 11.01 -4.42
N GLN A 112 -5.39 10.20 -5.42
CA GLN A 112 -3.99 10.00 -5.86
C GLN A 112 -3.39 11.28 -6.47
N ALA A 113 -4.19 12.07 -7.19
CA ALA A 113 -3.77 13.38 -7.69
C ALA A 113 -3.40 14.33 -6.53
N ARG A 114 -4.20 14.37 -5.47
CA ARG A 114 -3.94 15.21 -4.28
C ARG A 114 -2.73 14.75 -3.48
N LEU A 115 -2.52 13.44 -3.38
CA LEU A 115 -1.37 12.87 -2.70
C LEU A 115 -0.08 12.95 -3.54
N SER A 116 -0.18 13.26 -4.83
CA SER A 116 0.91 13.10 -5.80
C SER A 116 1.51 11.69 -5.76
N ALA A 117 0.69 10.69 -5.46
CA ALA A 117 1.09 9.31 -5.27
C ALA A 117 0.37 8.40 -6.29
N ARG A 118 0.75 7.14 -6.30
CA ARG A 118 0.09 6.08 -7.08
C ARG A 118 -0.56 5.10 -6.11
N PRO A 119 -1.62 4.38 -6.53
CA PRO A 119 -2.07 3.22 -5.76
C PRO A 119 -0.88 2.27 -5.53
N THR A 120 -0.65 1.92 -4.28
CA THR A 120 0.34 0.90 -3.92
C THR A 120 -0.32 -0.45 -3.94
N PHE A 121 0.44 -1.49 -4.29
CA PHE A 121 -0.01 -2.87 -4.25
C PHE A 121 1.16 -3.76 -3.82
N VAL A 122 0.83 -4.91 -3.24
CA VAL A 122 1.82 -5.94 -2.94
C VAL A 122 2.10 -6.78 -4.19
N ASN A 123 3.38 -7.01 -4.50
CA ASN A 123 3.78 -7.74 -5.71
C ASN A 123 3.35 -9.20 -5.70
N SER A 124 3.43 -9.86 -4.54
CA SER A 124 3.08 -11.27 -4.35
C SER A 124 2.74 -11.49 -2.88
N PRO A 125 1.86 -12.45 -2.54
CA PRO A 125 1.61 -12.78 -1.15
C PRO A 125 2.92 -13.18 -0.49
N LEU A 126 3.31 -12.46 0.56
CA LEU A 126 4.53 -12.75 1.29
C LEU A 126 4.19 -13.67 2.46
N PRO A 127 4.94 -14.76 2.67
CA PRO A 127 4.75 -15.58 3.85
C PRO A 127 5.20 -14.77 5.08
N ALA A 128 4.31 -14.61 6.05
CA ALA A 128 4.59 -13.99 7.34
C ALA A 128 4.52 -15.04 8.44
N ALA A 129 5.45 -15.00 9.40
CA ALA A 129 5.34 -15.85 10.57
C ALA A 129 4.11 -15.43 11.39
N VAL A 130 3.25 -16.39 11.76
CA VAL A 130 2.15 -16.10 12.70
C VAL A 130 2.77 -15.79 14.05
N VAL A 131 2.52 -14.58 14.56
CA VAL A 131 3.06 -14.13 15.84
C VAL A 131 1.99 -14.23 16.91
N GLY A 132 2.33 -14.84 18.05
CA GLY A 132 1.43 -14.91 19.21
C GLY A 132 1.34 -13.58 19.96
N LYS A 133 0.49 -13.52 20.99
CA LYS A 133 0.30 -12.31 21.84
C LYS A 133 1.60 -11.79 22.48
N THR A 134 2.62 -12.63 22.59
CA THR A 134 3.94 -12.31 23.18
C THR A 134 4.93 -11.71 22.19
N GLY A 135 4.56 -11.52 20.92
CA GLY A 135 5.48 -11.07 19.89
C GLY A 135 6.43 -12.15 19.37
N LYS A 136 6.28 -13.41 19.83
CA LYS A 136 7.08 -14.56 19.37
C LYS A 136 6.33 -15.36 18.30
N PRO A 137 7.05 -15.92 17.30
CA PRO A 137 6.43 -16.78 16.30
C PRO A 137 5.80 -18.00 16.95
N ILE A 138 4.63 -18.40 16.45
CA ILE A 138 3.95 -19.62 16.84
C ILE A 138 4.63 -20.78 16.11
N ILE A 139 5.20 -21.69 16.89
CA ILE A 139 5.79 -22.91 16.36
C ILE A 139 4.75 -24.03 16.45
N CYS A 140 4.53 -24.70 15.33
CA CYS A 140 3.60 -25.81 15.19
C CYS A 140 4.36 -27.11 14.88
N MET A 141 3.68 -28.23 15.08
CA MET A 141 4.13 -29.56 14.68
C MET A 141 2.94 -30.34 14.14
N LEU A 142 3.14 -31.08 13.05
CA LEU A 142 2.13 -32.01 12.56
C LEU A 142 2.22 -33.31 13.36
N ARG A 143 1.14 -33.67 14.03
CA ARG A 143 0.97 -34.98 14.66
C ARG A 143 -0.04 -35.80 13.87
N THR A 144 0.22 -37.10 13.80
CA THR A 144 -0.74 -38.05 13.22
C THR A 144 -1.62 -38.59 14.34
N GLU A 145 -2.90 -38.26 14.31
CA GLU A 145 -3.90 -38.79 15.23
C GLU A 145 -4.81 -39.79 14.50
N MET A 146 -5.19 -40.89 15.14
CA MET A 146 -6.20 -41.80 14.60
C MET A 146 -7.59 -41.28 14.99
N ARG A 147 -8.39 -40.86 14.01
CA ARG A 147 -9.80 -40.44 14.22
C ARG A 147 -10.74 -41.34 13.43
N ALA A 148 -11.89 -41.67 14.03
CA ALA A 148 -12.94 -42.41 13.34
C ALA A 148 -13.64 -41.50 12.33
N ASP A 149 -13.79 -41.97 11.09
CA ASP A 149 -14.57 -41.28 10.06
C ASP A 149 -16.09 -41.44 10.31
N ALA A 150 -16.92 -40.84 9.44
CA ALA A 150 -18.39 -40.94 9.54
C ALA A 150 -18.92 -42.39 9.44
N ALA A 151 -18.10 -43.34 8.97
CA ALA A 151 -18.40 -44.76 8.91
C ALA A 151 -17.84 -45.55 10.11
N GLY A 152 -17.21 -44.89 11.08
CA GLY A 152 -16.60 -45.51 12.25
C GLY A 152 -15.22 -46.13 12.01
N ILE A 153 -14.61 -45.92 10.85
CA ILE A 153 -13.30 -46.49 10.50
C ILE A 153 -12.19 -45.52 10.98
N LEU A 154 -11.24 -46.02 11.78
CA LEU A 154 -10.10 -45.23 12.24
C LEU A 154 -9.14 -44.93 11.07
N ARG A 155 -8.95 -43.64 10.77
CA ARG A 155 -8.00 -43.16 9.76
C ARG A 155 -6.96 -42.22 10.36
N PRO A 156 -5.73 -42.18 9.83
CA PRO A 156 -4.73 -41.21 10.24
C PRO A 156 -5.13 -39.81 9.75
N HIS A 157 -5.18 -38.85 10.66
CA HIS A 157 -5.39 -37.44 10.39
C HIS A 157 -4.16 -36.65 10.83
N LEU A 158 -3.66 -35.79 9.94
CA LEU A 158 -2.64 -34.81 10.29
C LEU A 158 -3.30 -33.65 11.03
N VAL A 159 -2.91 -33.45 12.28
CA VAL A 159 -3.38 -32.36 13.13
C VAL A 159 -2.19 -31.45 13.42
N GLU A 160 -2.35 -30.17 13.12
CA GLU A 160 -1.37 -29.14 13.45
C GLU A 160 -1.55 -28.72 14.91
N GLU A 161 -0.59 -29.06 15.76
CA GLU A 161 -0.57 -28.66 17.17
C GLU A 161 0.49 -27.60 17.44
N ARG A 162 0.17 -26.62 18.30
CA ARG A 162 1.16 -25.66 18.78
C ARG A 162 2.14 -26.36 19.72
N CYS A 163 3.44 -26.20 19.47
CA CYS A 163 4.48 -26.76 20.33
C CYS A 163 5.23 -25.65 21.08
N GLY A 164 5.45 -25.88 22.38
CA GLY A 164 6.36 -25.06 23.18
C GLY A 164 7.82 -25.41 22.93
N ALA A 165 8.72 -24.53 23.35
CA ALA A 165 10.15 -24.84 23.35
C ALA A 165 10.46 -25.90 24.43
N VAL A 166 11.28 -26.90 24.09
CA VAL A 166 11.76 -27.95 25.02
C VAL A 166 12.91 -27.43 25.90
N GLY A 167 13.56 -26.34 25.48
CA GLY A 167 14.61 -25.65 26.22
C GLY A 167 14.85 -24.26 25.67
N ALA A 168 15.99 -23.65 25.99
CA ALA A 168 16.35 -22.33 25.48
C ALA A 168 16.45 -22.32 23.94
N ASN A 169 15.40 -21.83 23.27
CA ASN A 169 15.24 -21.77 21.81
C ASN A 169 15.41 -23.12 21.09
N ARG A 170 15.07 -24.23 21.75
CA ARG A 170 15.06 -25.56 21.11
C ARG A 170 13.63 -26.06 20.99
N TYR A 171 13.26 -26.50 19.79
CA TYR A 171 11.97 -27.10 19.50
C TYR A 171 12.17 -28.57 19.15
N PRO A 172 11.15 -29.42 19.36
CA PRO A 172 11.28 -30.83 19.02
C PRO A 172 11.35 -31.04 17.50
N ASN A 173 11.93 -32.16 17.07
CA ASN A 173 12.13 -32.44 15.64
C ASN A 173 10.81 -32.48 14.88
N GLY A 174 10.77 -31.88 13.69
CA GLY A 174 9.55 -31.74 12.89
C GLY A 174 8.70 -30.51 13.24
N ALA A 175 9.13 -29.70 14.21
CA ALA A 175 8.52 -28.41 14.48
C ALA A 175 8.85 -27.41 13.37
N TYR A 176 7.88 -26.58 12.97
CA TYR A 176 8.02 -25.53 11.98
C TYR A 176 7.33 -24.25 12.45
N CYS A 177 7.71 -23.11 11.88
CA CYS A 177 7.01 -21.85 12.14
C CYS A 177 5.69 -21.84 11.38
N CYS A 178 4.58 -21.60 12.07
CA CYS A 178 3.31 -21.37 11.40
C CYS A 178 3.44 -20.11 10.52
N ILE A 179 3.04 -20.24 9.25
CA ILE A 179 3.09 -19.16 8.27
C ILE A 179 1.66 -18.76 7.91
N ASP A 180 1.41 -17.46 7.90
CA ASP A 180 0.23 -16.86 7.31
C ASP A 180 0.62 -16.30 5.94
N TRP A 181 -0.31 -16.39 5.00
CA TRP A 181 -0.14 -15.80 3.67
C TRP A 181 -1.05 -14.60 3.56
N ASP A 182 -0.57 -13.53 2.94
CA ASP A 182 -1.44 -12.41 2.60
C ASP A 182 -2.66 -12.90 1.81
N ASN A 183 -3.83 -12.37 2.14
CA ASN A 183 -5.07 -12.74 1.48
C ASN A 183 -4.96 -12.41 -0.03
N PRO A 184 -5.01 -13.41 -0.94
CA PRO A 184 -4.86 -13.20 -2.37
C PRO A 184 -5.95 -12.28 -2.94
N GLN A 185 -7.13 -12.25 -2.32
CA GLN A 185 -8.22 -11.37 -2.72
C GLN A 185 -7.90 -9.90 -2.44
N THR A 186 -7.18 -9.60 -1.36
CA THR A 186 -6.73 -8.22 -1.06
C THR A 186 -5.73 -7.75 -2.10
N ILE A 187 -4.74 -8.59 -2.43
CA ILE A 187 -3.74 -8.28 -3.48
C ILE A 187 -4.43 -8.08 -4.84
N LEU A 188 -5.40 -8.94 -5.16
CA LEU A 188 -6.18 -8.81 -6.39
C LEU A 188 -6.95 -7.47 -6.46
N LEU A 189 -7.56 -7.04 -5.36
CA LEU A 189 -8.25 -5.75 -5.27
C LEU A 189 -7.29 -4.55 -5.43
N GLU A 190 -6.10 -4.63 -4.83
CA GLU A 190 -5.07 -3.60 -4.99
C GLU A 190 -4.60 -3.48 -6.45
N ARG A 191 -4.33 -4.63 -7.09
CA ARG A 191 -3.96 -4.68 -8.52
C ARG A 191 -5.07 -4.16 -9.42
N ALA A 192 -6.32 -4.55 -9.13
CA ALA A 192 -7.49 -4.04 -9.85
C ALA A 192 -7.63 -2.51 -9.70
N THR A 193 -7.42 -1.99 -8.49
CA THR A 193 -7.43 -0.54 -8.21
C THR A 193 -6.35 0.19 -8.99
N TYR A 194 -5.14 -0.36 -9.02
CA TYR A 194 -4.05 0.18 -9.82
C TYR A 194 -4.37 0.15 -11.32
N ALA A 195 -4.86 -0.98 -11.84
CA ALA A 195 -5.19 -1.15 -13.26
C ALA A 195 -6.27 -0.15 -13.70
N ALA A 196 -7.34 -0.01 -12.91
CA ALA A 196 -8.41 0.95 -13.17
C ALA A 196 -7.88 2.39 -13.16
N TRP A 197 -7.08 2.75 -12.15
CA TRP A 197 -6.41 4.06 -12.08
C TRP A 197 -5.54 4.32 -13.31
N TRP A 198 -4.72 3.36 -13.73
CA TRP A 198 -3.85 3.48 -14.91
C TRP A 198 -4.68 3.69 -16.18
N ALA A 199 -5.74 2.90 -16.37
CA ALA A 199 -6.64 3.03 -17.52
C ALA A 199 -7.34 4.40 -17.56
N ALA A 200 -7.75 4.92 -16.40
CA ALA A 200 -8.28 6.29 -16.31
C ALA A 200 -7.24 7.35 -16.69
N LEU A 201 -5.97 7.18 -16.31
CA LEU A 201 -4.93 8.12 -16.71
C LEU A 201 -4.70 8.13 -18.22
N ASP A 202 -4.71 6.96 -18.85
CA ASP A 202 -4.57 6.82 -20.30
C ASP A 202 -5.77 7.44 -21.04
N LEU A 203 -6.99 7.15 -20.57
CA LEU A 203 -8.22 7.74 -21.11
C LEU A 203 -8.23 9.27 -20.96
N LEU A 204 -7.92 9.80 -19.78
CA LEU A 204 -7.83 11.24 -19.54
C LEU A 204 -6.76 11.89 -20.42
N ALA A 205 -5.63 11.20 -20.64
CA ALA A 205 -4.58 11.70 -21.52
C ALA A 205 -5.08 11.85 -22.96
N HIS A 206 -5.89 10.90 -23.43
CA HIS A 206 -6.54 10.97 -24.73
C HIS A 206 -7.61 12.07 -24.79
N GLU A 207 -8.51 12.11 -23.81
CA GLU A 207 -9.65 13.03 -23.79
C GLU A 207 -9.25 14.49 -23.63
N LEU A 208 -8.14 14.78 -22.94
CA LEU A 208 -7.65 16.14 -22.70
C LEU A 208 -6.67 16.63 -23.80
N LYS A 209 -6.27 15.74 -24.72
CA LYS A 209 -5.34 16.09 -25.79
C LYS A 209 -5.95 17.18 -26.69
N GLY A 210 -5.32 18.35 -26.71
CA GLY A 210 -5.78 19.50 -27.50
C GLY A 210 -6.94 20.30 -26.88
N LYS A 211 -7.44 19.92 -25.70
CA LYS A 211 -8.45 20.69 -24.96
C LYS A 211 -7.85 21.70 -23.97
N LEU A 212 -6.61 21.49 -23.56
CA LEU A 212 -5.90 22.37 -22.64
C LEU A 212 -5.10 23.41 -23.41
N GLU A 213 -5.19 24.67 -23.00
CA GLU A 213 -4.53 25.78 -23.70
C GLU A 213 -3.06 25.89 -23.34
N THR A 214 -2.71 25.65 -22.07
CA THR A 214 -1.35 25.94 -21.56
C THR A 214 -0.55 24.69 -21.26
N ILE A 215 -1.19 23.53 -21.07
CA ILE A 215 -0.52 22.29 -20.66
C ILE A 215 -0.61 21.22 -21.74
N ALA A 216 0.55 20.78 -22.23
CA ALA A 216 0.66 19.59 -23.05
C ALA A 216 0.41 18.31 -22.21
N VAL A 217 -0.55 17.50 -22.64
CA VAL A 217 -0.90 16.24 -21.99
C VAL A 217 -0.08 15.10 -22.58
N LEU A 218 0.54 14.31 -21.70
CA LEU A 218 1.33 13.14 -22.05
C LEU A 218 0.65 11.88 -21.52
N PRO A 219 0.82 10.72 -22.18
CA PRO A 219 0.34 9.44 -21.67
C PRO A 219 1.00 9.09 -20.32
N PRO A 220 0.38 8.21 -19.51
CA PRO A 220 0.97 7.80 -18.24
C PRO A 220 2.32 7.12 -18.45
N ALA A 221 3.35 7.63 -17.77
CA ALA A 221 4.68 7.00 -17.76
C ALA A 221 4.75 5.78 -16.82
N ALA A 222 3.74 5.56 -15.99
CA ALA A 222 3.69 4.40 -15.10
C ALA A 222 3.52 3.11 -15.90
N ALA A 223 4.13 2.01 -15.44
CA ALA A 223 3.94 0.70 -16.03
C ALA A 223 2.47 0.27 -15.98
N GLN A 224 1.95 -0.34 -17.05
CA GLN A 224 0.56 -0.82 -17.09
C GLN A 224 0.32 -2.00 -16.13
N ARG A 225 1.28 -2.93 -16.06
CA ARG A 225 1.22 -4.16 -15.24
C ARG A 225 2.54 -4.37 -14.48
N PRO A 226 2.83 -3.55 -13.47
CA PRO A 226 4.10 -3.64 -12.74
C PRO A 226 4.31 -5.00 -12.06
N TRP A 227 3.25 -5.68 -11.62
CA TRP A 227 3.32 -7.06 -11.08
C TRP A 227 3.69 -8.13 -12.12
N ALA A 228 3.58 -7.83 -13.41
CA ALA A 228 4.02 -8.69 -14.50
C ALA A 228 5.48 -8.41 -14.92
N GLY A 229 6.19 -7.54 -14.19
CA GLY A 229 7.55 -7.13 -14.51
C GLY A 229 7.65 -5.96 -15.49
N ASN A 230 6.53 -5.33 -15.87
CA ASN A 230 6.57 -4.12 -16.69
C ASN A 230 7.25 -3.00 -15.89
N VAL A 231 8.22 -2.33 -16.53
CA VAL A 231 8.93 -1.20 -15.93
C VAL A 231 8.29 0.11 -16.34
N ASP A 232 8.40 1.12 -15.48
CA ASP A 232 7.95 2.48 -15.81
C ASP A 232 8.66 2.99 -17.06
N GLY A 233 7.93 3.71 -17.90
CA GLY A 233 8.49 4.49 -18.99
C GLY A 233 9.49 5.49 -18.40
N SER A 234 10.77 5.35 -18.74
CA SER A 234 11.75 6.36 -18.37
C SER A 234 11.34 7.69 -18.98
N LYS A 235 11.37 8.79 -18.20
CA LYS A 235 11.27 10.13 -18.78
C LYS A 235 12.28 10.22 -19.93
N PRO A 236 11.90 10.74 -21.12
CA PRO A 236 12.85 10.91 -22.21
C PRO A 236 14.04 11.68 -21.66
N ARG A 237 15.24 11.07 -21.78
CA ARG A 237 16.47 11.65 -21.25
C ARG A 237 16.62 13.04 -21.86
N ARG A 238 16.73 14.07 -21.01
CA ARG A 238 17.01 15.41 -21.50
C ARG A 238 18.40 15.38 -22.14
N ILE A 239 18.47 15.62 -23.45
CA ILE A 239 19.71 15.55 -24.24
C ILE A 239 20.81 16.41 -23.59
N LEU A 240 20.43 17.55 -23.01
CA LEU A 240 21.35 18.49 -22.36
C LEU A 240 21.66 18.18 -20.89
N GLU A 241 20.92 17.28 -20.24
CA GLU A 241 21.16 16.92 -18.84
C GLU A 241 22.49 16.15 -18.69
N ARG A 242 22.95 15.49 -19.77
CA ARG A 242 24.29 14.90 -19.85
C ARG A 242 25.42 15.92 -19.98
N LEU A 243 25.13 17.11 -20.49
CA LEU A 243 26.12 18.18 -20.64
C LEU A 243 26.24 19.02 -19.36
N ALA A 244 25.13 19.16 -18.62
CA ALA A 244 25.10 19.91 -17.37
C ALA A 244 25.46 19.05 -16.14
N SER A 245 25.25 17.74 -16.19
CA SER A 245 25.62 16.86 -15.08
C SER A 245 27.13 16.60 -15.13
N PRO A 246 27.91 16.96 -14.09
CA PRO A 246 29.29 16.54 -14.00
C PRO A 246 29.33 15.01 -14.13
N PRO A 247 30.35 14.44 -14.82
CA PRO A 247 30.46 13.00 -14.96
C PRO A 247 30.33 12.37 -13.57
N PRO A 248 29.52 11.32 -13.40
CA PRO A 248 29.35 10.70 -12.10
C PRO A 248 30.74 10.37 -11.59
N VAL A 249 31.13 10.99 -10.47
CA VAL A 249 32.40 10.71 -9.82
C VAL A 249 32.30 9.24 -9.44
N VAL A 250 32.93 8.39 -10.24
CA VAL A 250 33.10 6.98 -9.94
C VAL A 250 33.97 6.97 -8.70
N HIS A 251 33.34 6.96 -7.52
CA HIS A 251 34.04 6.75 -6.27
C HIS A 251 34.53 5.31 -6.26
N GLU A 252 35.67 5.06 -6.91
CA GLU A 252 36.39 3.78 -6.93
C GLU A 252 36.64 3.25 -5.50
N GLY A 253 36.61 4.12 -4.49
CA GLY A 253 36.75 3.74 -3.08
C GLY A 253 35.54 3.05 -2.44
N SER A 254 34.34 3.07 -3.04
CA SER A 254 33.14 2.49 -2.39
C SER A 254 33.11 0.96 -2.45
N ALA A 255 33.52 0.36 -3.58
CA ALA A 255 33.69 -1.08 -3.71
C ALA A 255 34.84 -1.62 -2.83
N GLN A 256 35.88 -0.81 -2.62
CA GLN A 256 37.02 -1.17 -1.75
C GLN A 256 36.69 -1.05 -0.26
N ARG A 257 35.81 -0.13 0.15
CA ARG A 257 35.31 -0.03 1.54
C ARG A 257 34.39 -1.19 1.93
N ALA A 258 33.56 -1.71 1.01
CA ALA A 258 32.74 -2.89 1.29
C ALA A 258 33.58 -4.15 1.52
N ARG A 259 34.76 -4.27 0.90
CA ARG A 259 35.70 -5.38 1.13
C ARG A 259 36.56 -5.24 2.39
N ARG A 260 36.57 -4.08 3.05
CA ARG A 260 37.36 -3.80 4.27
C ARG A 260 36.49 -3.61 5.52
N ALA A 261 35.23 -4.05 5.52
CA ALA A 261 34.52 -4.22 6.78
C ALA A 261 35.19 -5.35 7.57
N PRO A 262 35.82 -5.08 8.73
CA PRO A 262 36.38 -6.15 9.54
C PRO A 262 35.25 -7.07 9.97
N ALA A 263 35.45 -8.37 9.81
CA ALA A 263 34.59 -9.39 10.42
C ALA A 263 34.38 -9.01 11.89
N LYS A 264 33.15 -8.63 12.25
CA LYS A 264 32.74 -8.43 13.63
C LYS A 264 33.04 -9.73 14.36
N ARG A 265 34.19 -9.79 15.03
CA ARG A 265 34.52 -10.83 16.00
C ARG A 265 33.35 -10.85 16.99
N GLY A 266 32.70 -12.01 17.08
CA GLY A 266 31.61 -12.22 18.02
C GLY A 266 32.06 -11.76 19.40
N ALA A 267 31.30 -10.84 19.99
CA ALA A 267 31.45 -10.53 21.39
C ALA A 267 31.18 -11.85 22.17
N PRO A 268 32.05 -12.22 23.12
CA PRO A 268 31.80 -13.38 23.96
C PRO A 268 30.47 -13.18 24.69
N VAL A 269 29.57 -14.14 24.52
CA VAL A 269 28.32 -14.22 25.26
C VAL A 269 28.67 -14.22 26.74
N SER A 270 28.36 -13.11 27.41
CA SER A 270 28.44 -12.99 28.87
C SER A 270 27.41 -13.97 29.45
N THR A 271 27.91 -15.11 29.93
CA THR A 271 27.18 -16.06 30.76
C THR A 271 26.82 -15.36 32.06
N ARG A 272 25.64 -14.74 32.11
CA ARG A 272 25.00 -14.35 33.37
C ARG A 272 24.79 -15.62 34.19
N ARG A 273 25.60 -15.77 35.25
CA ARG A 273 25.36 -16.73 36.33
C ARG A 273 23.94 -16.55 36.85
N SER A 274 23.12 -17.57 36.68
CA SER A 274 21.83 -17.71 37.35
C SER A 274 22.07 -17.72 38.86
N VAL A 275 21.52 -16.72 39.55
CA VAL A 275 21.41 -16.74 41.02
C VAL A 275 20.37 -17.80 41.39
N PRO A 276 20.70 -18.78 42.23
CA PRO A 276 19.71 -19.77 42.69
C PRO A 276 18.65 -19.08 43.58
N PRO A 277 17.38 -19.52 43.51
CA PRO A 277 16.34 -18.98 44.37
C PRO A 277 16.60 -19.33 45.84
N PRO A 278 16.20 -18.48 46.80
CA PRO A 278 16.31 -18.75 48.23
C PRO A 278 15.43 -19.95 48.62
N ALA A 279 15.97 -20.78 49.51
CA ALA A 279 15.26 -21.91 50.09
C ALA A 279 14.02 -21.40 50.84
N VAL A 280 12.86 -21.98 50.52
CA VAL A 280 11.62 -21.79 51.26
C VAL A 280 11.66 -22.77 52.43
N GLU A 281 11.81 -22.23 53.64
CA GLU A 281 11.67 -22.99 54.88
C GLU A 281 10.19 -23.36 55.06
N LEU A 282 9.93 -24.67 55.13
CA LEU A 282 8.65 -25.25 55.49
C LEU A 282 8.47 -25.12 57.01
N GLU A 283 7.69 -24.13 57.43
CA GLU A 283 7.11 -24.09 58.78
C GLU A 283 6.00 -25.16 58.86
N THR A 284 6.30 -26.23 59.58
CA THR A 284 5.32 -27.21 60.06
C THR A 284 4.51 -26.63 61.22
N ALA A 285 3.19 -26.69 61.11
CA ALA A 285 2.24 -26.61 62.22
C ALA A 285 1.27 -27.79 62.11
#